data_AF-A0A2A9E9Q2-F1
#
_entry.id   AF-A0A2A9E9Q2-F1
#
_cell.length_a   1.000
_cell.length_b   1.000
_cell.length_c   1.000
_cell.angle_alpha   90.00
_cell.angle_beta   90.00
_cell.angle_gamma   90.00
#
_symmetry.space_group_name_H-M   'P 1'
#
loop_
_entity.id
_entity.type
_entity.pdbx_description
1 polymer ?
#
loop_
_entity_poly.entity_id
_entity_poly.type
_entity_poly.pdbx_seq_one_letter_code
_entity_poly.pdbx_strand_id
1 'polypeptide(L)'
;MDLVIDSVRVALSRQDVALADGETFLGGGTWLYSQAEHHLAPENTEVSSAAPSQDARVRGLVDLTLLGWAPLTPTDAGLSIAATCTIATLVDLGEHGAAEHPTWTALPLFARCANALLASWKVWNVATVGGNVCLSLPAGAMIALAVALDADAVTWLPDAETVAGAATATATATTTSTSTATETAAAPPIGGERRLPVAELVTGPGRNTLARGEVLRSIEIPRYALESRTAFRQIALSPLGRSGAVVVGRHDADGTTTLAITASTPAPVVLRFPAPPTAARVREAVASIETWFDDVHGAPDWRAHVTGVLAEEVRAELAACATSSATSSAASSAASSAAPSAAPSVGPSVGPSDPAGSGPRPDQDGGLR
;
A
#
# COMPACT_ATOMS: atom_id res chain seq x y z
N MET A 1 9.98 -24.52 -18.70
CA MET A 1 11.03 -23.54 -19.03
C MET A 1 11.29 -22.87 -17.72
N ASP A 2 12.26 -23.43 -17.00
CA ASP A 2 12.31 -23.35 -15.55
C ASP A 2 13.37 -22.32 -15.18
N LEU A 3 13.07 -21.50 -14.17
CA LEU A 3 14.07 -20.64 -13.54
C LEU A 3 15.21 -21.54 -13.03
N VAL A 4 16.40 -21.44 -13.63
CA VAL A 4 17.55 -22.25 -13.22
C VAL A 4 18.38 -21.46 -12.22
N ILE A 5 18.20 -21.80 -10.95
CA ILE A 5 18.96 -21.23 -9.83
C ILE A 5 20.08 -22.21 -9.46
N ASP A 6 21.33 -21.72 -9.51
CA ASP A 6 22.54 -22.44 -9.15
C ASP A 6 22.71 -22.48 -7.61
N SER A 7 22.26 -21.43 -6.90
CA SER A 7 22.40 -21.33 -5.45
C SER A 7 21.28 -20.53 -4.77
N VAL A 8 20.86 -20.98 -3.59
CA VAL A 8 20.03 -20.20 -2.66
C VAL A 8 20.75 -20.14 -1.33
N ARG A 9 20.93 -18.93 -0.80
CA ARG A 9 21.49 -18.72 0.54
C ARG A 9 20.59 -17.82 1.36
N VAL A 10 20.60 -18.02 2.67
CA VAL A 10 19.76 -17.28 3.61
C VAL A 10 20.58 -16.17 4.25
N ALA A 11 20.05 -14.95 4.26
CA ALA A 11 20.59 -13.85 5.01
C ALA A 11 20.07 -13.88 6.45
N LEU A 12 20.97 -13.89 7.43
CA LEU A 12 20.64 -13.89 8.87
C LEU A 12 21.02 -12.57 9.54
N SER A 13 21.84 -11.77 8.87
CA SER A 13 22.32 -10.48 9.32
C SER A 13 22.47 -9.50 8.15
N ARG A 14 22.70 -8.23 8.47
CA ARG A 14 23.00 -7.19 7.47
C ARG A 14 24.21 -7.52 6.60
N GLN A 15 25.23 -8.17 7.15
CA GLN A 15 26.45 -8.52 6.39
C GLN A 15 26.15 -9.56 5.29
N ASP A 16 25.11 -10.38 5.48
CA ASP A 16 24.74 -11.42 4.52
C ASP A 16 24.00 -10.87 3.29
N VAL A 17 23.64 -9.60 3.25
CA VAL A 17 22.87 -9.03 2.12
C VAL A 17 23.73 -8.56 0.96
N ALA A 18 25.06 -8.67 1.07
CA ALA A 18 25.99 -8.39 -0.02
C ALA A 18 25.76 -9.34 -1.20
N LEU A 19 25.31 -8.82 -2.35
CA LEU A 19 25.02 -9.63 -3.54
C LEU A 19 26.31 -9.97 -4.31
N ALA A 20 26.51 -11.25 -4.62
CA ALA A 20 27.46 -11.70 -5.64
C ALA A 20 26.91 -11.52 -7.06
N ASP A 21 27.76 -11.63 -8.07
CA ASP A 21 27.36 -11.53 -9.48
C ASP A 21 26.30 -12.59 -9.84
N GLY A 22 25.24 -12.15 -10.51
CA GLY A 22 24.10 -13.01 -10.85
C GLY A 22 23.16 -13.32 -9.68
N GLU A 23 23.42 -12.82 -8.46
CA GLU A 23 22.48 -12.91 -7.34
C GLU A 23 21.45 -11.77 -7.35
N THR A 24 20.26 -12.10 -6.86
CA THR A 24 19.20 -11.14 -6.52
C THR A 24 18.55 -11.49 -5.18
N PHE A 25 17.80 -10.56 -4.61
CA PHE A 25 17.09 -10.78 -3.35
C PHE A 25 15.81 -11.59 -3.55
N LEU A 26 15.56 -12.48 -2.61
CA LEU A 26 14.33 -13.25 -2.47
C LEU A 26 13.58 -12.77 -1.22
N GLY A 27 12.39 -12.20 -1.45
CA GLY A 27 11.38 -12.03 -0.40
C GLY A 27 10.47 -13.26 -0.36
N GLY A 28 9.18 -13.09 -0.63
CA GLY A 28 8.23 -14.20 -0.70
C GLY A 28 8.32 -15.11 -1.93
N GLY A 29 9.05 -14.70 -2.97
CA GLY A 29 9.26 -15.49 -4.19
C GLY A 29 8.03 -15.72 -5.09
N THR A 30 6.82 -15.35 -4.66
CA THR A 30 5.56 -15.66 -5.37
C THR A 30 5.51 -15.16 -6.81
N TRP A 31 6.12 -14.00 -7.08
CA TRP A 31 6.27 -13.48 -8.45
C TRP A 31 7.50 -14.03 -9.16
N LEU A 32 8.64 -14.07 -8.46
CA LEU A 32 9.94 -14.50 -9.02
C LEU A 32 9.88 -15.93 -9.57
N TYR A 33 9.24 -16.85 -8.85
CA TYR A 33 9.07 -18.24 -9.31
C TYR A 33 7.98 -18.42 -10.38
N SER A 34 7.17 -17.39 -10.64
CA SER A 34 6.11 -17.42 -11.67
C SER A 34 6.55 -16.89 -13.03
N GLN A 35 7.69 -16.20 -13.08
CA GLN A 35 8.24 -15.67 -14.32
C GLN A 35 8.76 -16.80 -15.20
N ALA A 36 8.29 -16.87 -16.45
CA ALA A 36 8.96 -17.62 -17.49
C ALA A 36 10.15 -16.78 -18.00
N GLU A 37 11.35 -17.36 -18.12
CA GLU A 37 12.50 -16.66 -18.69
C GLU A 37 12.16 -16.16 -20.11
N HIS A 38 12.15 -14.85 -20.35
CA HIS A 38 12.03 -14.27 -21.69
C HIS A 38 13.36 -14.45 -22.45
N HIS A 39 13.60 -15.66 -22.96
CA HIS A 39 14.74 -15.96 -23.85
C HIS A 39 14.32 -16.25 -25.30
N LEU A 40 13.07 -15.96 -25.67
CA LEU A 40 12.60 -16.05 -27.05
C LEU A 40 11.93 -14.74 -27.48
N ALA A 41 12.73 -13.69 -27.64
CA ALA A 41 12.40 -12.69 -28.65
C ALA A 41 13.09 -13.14 -29.95
N PRO A 42 12.37 -13.52 -31.02
CA PRO A 42 12.97 -13.54 -32.35
C PRO A 42 13.46 -12.12 -32.64
N GLU A 43 14.63 -11.99 -33.28
CA GLU A 43 15.43 -10.75 -33.49
C GLU A 43 14.68 -9.52 -34.05
N ASN A 44 13.38 -9.59 -34.34
CA ASN A 44 12.58 -8.51 -34.94
C ASN A 44 11.22 -8.26 -34.27
N THR A 45 11.04 -8.57 -32.98
CA THR A 45 9.80 -8.17 -32.27
C THR A 45 10.09 -7.01 -31.34
N GLU A 46 9.52 -5.83 -31.63
CA GLU A 46 9.52 -4.69 -30.72
C GLU A 46 8.95 -5.14 -29.37
N VAL A 47 9.84 -5.24 -28.39
CA VAL A 47 9.50 -5.61 -27.02
C VAL A 47 8.64 -4.48 -26.45
N SER A 48 7.39 -4.80 -26.10
CA SER A 48 6.58 -3.90 -25.27
C SER A 48 7.33 -3.65 -23.95
N SER A 49 7.73 -2.40 -23.75
CA SER A 49 8.84 -1.93 -22.94
C SER A 49 8.56 -1.81 -21.43
N ALA A 50 7.67 -2.65 -20.88
CA ALA A 50 7.18 -2.50 -19.50
C ALA A 50 7.78 -3.47 -18.47
N ALA A 51 8.76 -4.30 -18.84
CA ALA A 51 9.54 -5.11 -17.90
C ALA A 51 11.00 -4.65 -17.91
N PRO A 52 11.66 -4.47 -16.74
CA PRO A 52 13.06 -4.07 -16.70
C PRO A 52 13.91 -5.10 -17.43
N SER A 53 14.73 -4.63 -18.38
CA SER A 53 15.73 -5.41 -19.09
C SER A 53 16.76 -5.95 -18.10
N GLN A 54 16.53 -7.16 -17.57
CA GLN A 54 17.52 -7.94 -16.83
C GLN A 54 18.25 -8.88 -17.81
N ASP A 55 19.20 -8.33 -18.57
CA ASP A 55 20.05 -9.09 -19.50
C ASP A 55 21.09 -10.01 -18.81
N ALA A 56 21.11 -10.03 -17.46
CA ALA A 56 21.89 -11.00 -16.70
C ALA A 56 20.95 -12.07 -16.14
N ARG A 57 21.08 -13.30 -16.64
CA ARG A 57 20.39 -14.47 -16.08
C ARG A 57 20.62 -14.55 -14.58
N VAL A 58 19.52 -14.53 -13.80
CA VAL A 58 19.57 -14.72 -12.34
C VAL A 58 20.05 -16.15 -12.06
N ARG A 59 21.15 -16.28 -11.32
CA ARG A 59 21.78 -17.56 -10.98
C ARG A 59 21.71 -17.87 -9.50
N GLY A 60 21.60 -16.86 -8.65
CA GLY A 60 21.56 -17.05 -7.21
C GLY A 60 20.47 -16.22 -6.53
N LEU A 61 19.96 -16.73 -5.42
CA LEU A 61 18.98 -16.04 -4.58
C LEU A 61 19.53 -15.84 -3.17
N VAL A 62 19.34 -14.62 -2.66
CA VAL A 62 19.60 -14.27 -1.26
C VAL A 62 18.28 -14.10 -0.55
N ASP A 63 17.89 -15.11 0.21
CA ASP A 63 16.64 -15.16 0.97
C ASP A 63 16.70 -14.24 2.19
N LEU A 64 15.86 -13.20 2.19
CA LEU A 64 15.77 -12.19 3.24
C LEU A 64 14.81 -12.59 4.37
N THR A 65 14.01 -13.65 4.19
CA THR A 65 12.87 -13.97 5.07
C THR A 65 13.26 -14.35 6.50
N LEU A 66 14.52 -14.76 6.72
CA LEU A 66 15.05 -15.13 8.04
C LEU A 66 15.97 -14.07 8.69
N LEU A 67 15.94 -12.82 8.21
CA LEU A 67 16.63 -11.69 8.85
C LEU A 67 16.07 -11.31 10.24
N GLY A 68 15.05 -12.02 10.73
CA GLY A 68 14.53 -11.89 12.10
C GLY A 68 13.78 -10.60 12.38
N TRP A 69 13.38 -9.87 11.33
CA TRP A 69 12.67 -8.61 11.47
C TRP A 69 11.25 -8.81 11.99
N ALA A 70 10.90 -8.15 13.10
CA ALA A 70 9.53 -8.12 13.59
C ALA A 70 8.59 -7.63 12.46
N PRO A 71 7.54 -8.40 12.09
CA PRO A 71 6.69 -8.05 10.96
C PRO A 71 6.01 -6.68 11.10
N LEU A 72 5.53 -6.38 12.30
CA LEU A 72 4.86 -5.15 12.68
C LEU A 72 5.49 -4.63 13.97
N THR A 73 5.77 -3.34 14.03
CA THR A 73 6.28 -2.68 15.23
C THR A 73 5.56 -1.35 15.40
N PRO A 74 4.52 -1.30 16.24
CA PRO A 74 3.92 -0.04 16.67
C PRO A 74 4.97 0.83 17.37
N THR A 75 4.94 2.13 17.10
CA THR A 75 5.86 3.12 17.68
C THR A 75 5.10 4.38 18.07
N ASP A 76 5.78 5.30 18.76
CA ASP A 76 5.21 6.62 19.03
C ASP A 76 5.00 7.46 17.77
N ALA A 77 5.76 7.19 16.70
CA ALA A 77 5.65 7.91 15.43
C ALA A 77 4.59 7.32 14.49
N GLY A 78 4.08 6.10 14.76
CA GLY A 78 3.15 5.39 13.89
C GLY A 78 3.44 3.88 13.88
N LEU A 79 3.51 3.28 12.69
CA LEU A 79 3.71 1.84 12.51
C LEU A 79 4.88 1.56 11.57
N SER A 80 5.87 0.78 12.03
CA SER A 80 6.89 0.21 11.16
C SER A 80 6.45 -1.19 10.70
N ILE A 81 6.52 -1.42 9.39
CA ILE A 81 6.18 -2.70 8.74
C ILE A 81 7.45 -3.21 8.08
N ALA A 82 7.94 -4.36 8.52
CA ALA A 82 9.13 -4.95 7.90
C ALA A 82 8.87 -5.30 6.43
N ALA A 83 9.88 -5.17 5.58
CA ALA A 83 9.78 -5.56 4.18
C ALA A 83 9.51 -7.08 4.01
N THR A 84 9.88 -7.89 5.00
CA THR A 84 9.58 -9.32 5.08
C THR A 84 8.21 -9.64 5.68
N CYS A 85 7.47 -8.64 6.17
CA CYS A 85 6.11 -8.82 6.67
C CYS A 85 5.23 -9.42 5.58
N THR A 86 4.46 -10.46 5.92
CA THR A 86 3.58 -11.12 4.96
C THR A 86 2.31 -10.31 4.75
N ILE A 87 1.70 -10.45 3.58
CA ILE A 87 0.40 -9.82 3.32
C ILE A 87 -0.67 -10.37 4.26
N ALA A 88 -0.59 -11.66 4.63
CA ALA A 88 -1.51 -12.26 5.61
C ALA A 88 -1.48 -11.54 6.96
N THR A 89 -0.29 -11.17 7.45
CA THR A 89 -0.14 -10.38 8.69
C THR A 89 -0.79 -9.00 8.59
N LEU A 90 -0.73 -8.33 7.42
CA LEU A 90 -1.41 -7.05 7.23
C LEU A 90 -2.93 -7.17 7.13
N VAL A 91 -3.43 -8.25 6.52
CA VAL A 91 -4.87 -8.54 6.49
C VAL A 91 -5.38 -8.71 7.92
N ASP A 92 -4.69 -9.51 8.73
CA ASP A 92 -5.06 -9.73 10.12
C ASP A 92 -5.06 -8.43 10.95
N LEU A 93 -4.03 -7.60 10.80
CA LEU A 93 -3.99 -6.27 11.42
C LEU A 93 -5.19 -5.41 10.98
N GLY A 94 -5.54 -5.43 9.70
CA GLY A 94 -6.64 -4.63 9.17
C GLY A 94 -8.04 -5.09 9.62
N GLU A 95 -8.21 -6.39 9.83
CA GLU A 95 -9.49 -6.99 10.23
C GLU A 95 -9.70 -7.00 11.75
N HIS A 96 -8.62 -7.21 12.51
CA HIS A 96 -8.71 -7.50 13.95
C HIS A 96 -7.93 -6.50 14.83
N GLY A 97 -7.08 -5.65 14.26
CA GLY A 97 -6.20 -4.75 15.01
C GLY A 97 -6.90 -3.60 15.74
N ALA A 98 -8.17 -3.33 15.46
CA ALA A 98 -8.90 -2.20 16.04
C ALA A 98 -9.05 -2.30 17.58
N ALA A 99 -9.04 -3.51 18.14
CA ALA A 99 -9.10 -3.71 19.59
C ALA A 99 -7.79 -3.28 20.28
N GLU A 100 -6.64 -3.50 19.64
CA GLU A 100 -5.32 -3.16 20.16
C GLU A 100 -4.94 -1.71 19.83
N HIS A 101 -5.46 -1.18 18.73
CA HIS A 101 -5.16 0.15 18.22
C HIS A 101 -6.45 0.96 17.92
N PRO A 102 -7.22 1.32 18.96
CA PRO A 102 -8.54 1.94 18.78
C PRO A 102 -8.51 3.33 18.12
N THR A 103 -7.38 4.02 18.13
CA THR A 103 -7.24 5.33 17.46
C THR A 103 -6.94 5.21 15.96
N TRP A 104 -6.49 4.04 15.49
CA TRP A 104 -6.08 3.85 14.10
C TRP A 104 -7.27 3.54 13.19
N THR A 105 -8.00 4.59 12.81
CA THR A 105 -9.21 4.48 11.97
C THR A 105 -8.93 4.01 10.55
N ALA A 106 -7.69 4.09 10.07
CA ALA A 106 -7.30 3.63 8.73
C ALA A 106 -7.06 2.12 8.63
N LEU A 107 -7.10 1.35 9.73
CA LEU A 107 -6.84 -0.09 9.73
C LEU A 107 -7.62 -0.90 8.68
N PRO A 108 -8.93 -0.66 8.45
CA PRO A 108 -9.67 -1.40 7.42
C PRO A 108 -9.09 -1.25 6.00
N LEU A 109 -8.34 -0.18 5.72
CA LEU A 109 -7.68 0.03 4.43
C LEU A 109 -6.66 -1.08 4.12
N PHE A 110 -6.00 -1.64 5.14
CA PHE A 110 -4.97 -2.68 4.98
C PHE A 110 -5.56 -3.92 4.29
N ALA A 111 -6.65 -4.44 4.85
CA ALA A 111 -7.37 -5.58 4.28
C ALA A 111 -7.97 -5.25 2.91
N ARG A 112 -8.53 -4.05 2.72
CA ARG A 112 -9.07 -3.63 1.41
C ARG A 112 -8.01 -3.59 0.31
N CYS A 113 -6.84 -3.01 0.60
CA CYS A 113 -5.73 -2.98 -0.33
C CYS A 113 -5.21 -4.40 -0.61
N ALA A 114 -5.00 -5.24 0.40
CA ALA A 114 -4.54 -6.62 0.20
C ALA A 114 -5.49 -7.44 -0.70
N ASN A 115 -6.80 -7.27 -0.51
CA ASN A 115 -7.83 -7.91 -1.35
C ASN A 115 -7.83 -7.40 -2.80
N ALA A 116 -7.33 -6.19 -3.05
CA ALA A 116 -7.21 -5.65 -4.41
C ALA A 116 -6.24 -6.44 -5.31
N LEU A 117 -5.33 -7.23 -4.72
CA LEU A 117 -4.45 -8.15 -5.47
C LEU A 117 -5.21 -9.35 -6.04
N LEU A 118 -6.38 -9.68 -5.48
CA LEU A 118 -7.15 -10.90 -5.78
C LEU A 118 -6.31 -12.20 -5.68
N ALA A 119 -5.24 -12.16 -4.90
CA ALA A 119 -4.43 -13.32 -4.60
C ALA A 119 -5.11 -14.14 -3.50
N SER A 120 -4.97 -15.47 -3.55
CA SER A 120 -5.53 -16.33 -2.50
C SER A 120 -4.72 -16.28 -1.22
N TRP A 121 -5.32 -16.74 -0.11
CA TRP A 121 -4.66 -16.90 1.18
C TRP A 121 -3.31 -17.63 1.10
N LYS A 122 -3.15 -18.59 0.18
CA LYS A 122 -1.88 -19.32 -0.02
C LYS A 122 -0.75 -18.39 -0.45
N VAL A 123 -1.06 -17.44 -1.33
CA VAL A 123 -0.10 -16.44 -1.79
C VAL A 123 0.18 -15.43 -0.68
N TRP A 124 -0.85 -14.98 0.05
CA TRP A 124 -0.67 -14.00 1.13
C TRP A 124 0.22 -14.46 2.28
N ASN A 125 0.25 -15.77 2.56
CA ASN A 125 1.11 -16.35 3.60
C ASN A 125 2.60 -16.33 3.25
N VAL A 126 2.96 -16.08 1.98
CA VAL A 126 4.37 -16.07 1.55
C VAL A 126 4.75 -14.74 0.91
N ALA A 127 3.85 -14.10 0.16
CA ALA A 127 4.08 -12.79 -0.44
C ALA A 127 4.34 -11.74 0.63
N THR A 128 5.41 -10.96 0.44
CA THR A 128 5.83 -9.95 1.40
C THR A 128 5.50 -8.54 0.94
N VAL A 129 5.36 -7.61 1.90
CA VAL A 129 5.15 -6.18 1.67
C VAL A 129 6.27 -5.61 0.81
N GLY A 130 7.51 -5.89 1.18
CA GLY A 130 8.68 -5.42 0.45
C GLY A 130 8.76 -5.99 -0.96
N GLY A 131 8.42 -7.27 -1.15
CA GLY A 131 8.33 -7.86 -2.48
C GLY A 131 7.34 -7.13 -3.38
N ASN A 132 6.16 -6.79 -2.86
CA ASN A 132 5.15 -6.04 -3.61
C ASN A 132 5.62 -4.62 -3.98
N VAL A 133 6.26 -3.91 -3.03
CA VAL A 133 6.76 -2.54 -3.25
C VAL A 133 7.95 -2.53 -4.22
N CYS A 134 8.94 -3.40 -4.02
CA CYS A 134 10.14 -3.50 -4.86
C CYS A 134 9.85 -4.01 -6.27
N LEU A 135 8.80 -4.83 -6.46
CA LEU A 135 8.36 -5.19 -7.81
C LEU A 135 7.79 -3.99 -8.56
N SER A 136 7.32 -2.96 -7.85
CA SER A 136 6.95 -1.68 -8.46
C SER A 136 5.98 -1.82 -9.64
N LEU A 137 5.09 -2.80 -9.55
CA LEU A 137 4.06 -3.01 -10.55
C LEU A 137 2.94 -1.97 -10.35
N PRO A 138 2.37 -1.36 -11.40
CA PRO A 138 1.38 -0.30 -11.24
C PRO A 138 0.19 -0.68 -10.36
N ALA A 139 -0.29 -1.92 -10.49
CA ALA A 139 -1.37 -2.49 -9.67
C ALA A 139 -0.90 -3.14 -8.36
N GLY A 140 0.28 -2.76 -7.83
CA GLY A 140 0.80 -3.28 -6.56
C GLY A 140 0.00 -2.77 -5.37
N ALA A 141 -0.74 -3.64 -4.70
CA ALA A 141 -1.61 -3.24 -3.60
C ALA A 141 -0.88 -2.61 -2.41
N MET A 142 0.31 -3.09 -2.08
CA MET A 142 1.07 -2.52 -0.96
C MET A 142 1.62 -1.14 -1.32
N ILE A 143 1.83 -0.85 -2.61
CA ILE A 143 2.14 0.50 -3.09
C ILE A 143 0.92 1.39 -2.90
N ALA A 144 -0.29 0.93 -3.26
CA ALA A 144 -1.52 1.68 -3.04
C ALA A 144 -1.74 2.02 -1.56
N LEU A 145 -1.56 1.05 -0.66
CA LEU A 145 -1.66 1.24 0.78
C LEU A 145 -0.61 2.24 1.29
N ALA A 146 0.67 1.99 0.98
CA ALA A 146 1.79 2.79 1.46
C ALA A 146 1.70 4.24 0.99
N VAL A 147 1.41 4.46 -0.30
CA VAL A 147 1.27 5.81 -0.86
C VAL A 147 0.07 6.53 -0.28
N ALA A 148 -1.07 5.84 -0.12
CA ALA A 148 -2.27 6.44 0.46
C ALA A 148 -2.09 6.85 1.92
N LEU A 149 -1.15 6.24 2.64
CA LEU A 149 -0.88 6.51 4.05
C LEU A 149 0.46 7.24 4.29
N ASP A 150 1.01 7.90 3.26
CA ASP A 150 2.26 8.67 3.35
C ASP A 150 3.44 7.86 3.94
N ALA A 151 3.53 6.58 3.60
CA ALA A 151 4.57 5.73 4.13
C ALA A 151 5.94 6.10 3.55
N ASP A 152 6.95 6.11 4.41
CA ASP A 152 8.35 6.21 4.01
C ASP A 152 8.98 4.82 3.87
N ALA A 153 9.72 4.61 2.79
CA ALA A 153 10.59 3.46 2.59
C ALA A 153 11.92 3.70 3.33
N VAL A 154 12.26 2.79 4.25
CA VAL A 154 13.57 2.72 4.90
C VAL A 154 14.41 1.71 4.15
N THR A 155 15.48 2.18 3.53
CA THR A 155 16.37 1.38 2.69
C THR A 155 17.75 1.28 3.31
N TRP A 156 18.25 0.06 3.46
CA TRP A 156 19.64 -0.19 3.80
C TRP A 156 20.53 0.05 2.59
N LEU A 157 21.55 0.89 2.80
CA LEU A 157 22.60 1.13 1.84
C LEU A 157 23.64 0.01 1.92
N PRO A 158 24.25 -0.40 0.79
CA PRO A 158 25.32 -1.38 0.80
C PRO A 158 26.51 -0.86 1.62
N ASP A 159 27.15 -1.74 2.38
CA ASP A 159 28.34 -1.39 3.15
C ASP A 159 29.58 -1.25 2.25
N ALA A 160 30.62 -0.56 2.73
CA ALA A 160 31.79 -0.18 1.90
C ALA A 160 32.58 -1.36 1.36
N GLU A 161 32.66 -2.42 2.16
CA GLU A 161 33.34 -3.65 1.81
C GLU A 161 32.63 -4.40 0.66
N THR A 162 31.29 -4.28 0.57
CA THR A 162 30.45 -4.87 -0.48
C THR A 162 30.70 -4.23 -1.85
N VAL A 163 30.96 -2.92 -1.89
CA VAL A 163 31.24 -2.19 -3.14
C VAL A 163 32.66 -2.46 -3.66
N ALA A 164 33.63 -2.63 -2.76
CA ALA A 164 35.02 -2.94 -3.10
C ALA A 164 35.20 -4.35 -3.69
N GLY A 165 34.44 -5.35 -3.20
CA GLY A 165 34.48 -6.72 -3.72
C GLY A 165 34.07 -6.83 -5.19
N ALA A 166 33.08 -6.04 -5.63
CA ALA A 166 32.64 -5.98 -7.03
C ALA A 166 33.66 -5.26 -7.94
N ALA A 167 34.28 -4.18 -7.46
CA ALA A 167 35.28 -3.43 -8.24
C ALA A 167 36.59 -4.22 -8.45
N THR A 168 36.95 -5.10 -7.52
CA THR A 168 38.20 -5.88 -7.60
C THR A 168 38.10 -7.03 -8.61
N ALA A 169 36.90 -7.46 -9.00
CA ALA A 169 36.68 -8.49 -10.02
C ALA A 169 36.74 -7.94 -11.48
N THR A 170 36.61 -6.63 -11.68
CA THR A 170 36.59 -6.01 -13.02
C THR A 170 37.94 -5.43 -13.46
N ALA A 171 38.94 -5.36 -12.57
CA ALA A 171 40.23 -4.76 -12.90
C ALA A 171 41.24 -5.79 -13.44
N THR A 172 41.02 -6.30 -14.65
CA THR A 172 42.12 -6.77 -15.52
C THR A 172 41.79 -6.43 -16.97
N ALA A 173 42.12 -5.20 -17.40
CA ALA A 173 42.83 -4.91 -18.66
C ALA A 173 42.74 -3.42 -19.06
N THR A 174 43.94 -2.86 -19.23
CA THR A 174 44.33 -1.82 -20.20
C THR A 174 43.85 -0.38 -20.01
N THR A 175 44.71 0.37 -19.33
CA THR A 175 44.91 1.81 -19.41
C THR A 175 45.06 2.30 -20.86
N THR A 176 44.22 3.24 -21.30
CA THR A 176 44.64 4.38 -22.15
C THR A 176 43.70 5.55 -21.89
N SER A 177 44.27 6.67 -21.44
CA SER A 177 43.59 7.91 -21.08
C SER A 177 43.22 8.71 -22.33
N THR A 178 42.01 9.27 -22.37
CA THR A 178 41.76 10.63 -22.91
C THR A 178 40.55 11.22 -22.18
N SER A 179 40.75 12.42 -21.64
CA SER A 179 39.87 13.15 -20.75
C SER A 179 38.76 13.87 -21.51
N THR A 180 37.51 13.66 -21.09
CA THR A 180 36.43 14.65 -21.16
C THR A 180 35.66 14.58 -19.85
N ALA A 181 35.63 15.69 -19.11
CA ALA A 181 34.99 15.80 -17.82
C ALA A 181 33.46 15.74 -17.97
N THR A 182 32.88 14.60 -17.62
CA THR A 182 31.45 14.49 -17.30
C THR A 182 31.29 14.65 -15.80
N GLU A 183 30.38 15.55 -15.43
CA GLU A 183 29.91 15.83 -14.09
C GLU A 183 29.76 14.54 -13.28
N THR A 184 30.62 14.38 -12.26
CA THR A 184 30.68 13.17 -11.45
C THR A 184 29.44 13.14 -10.56
N ALA A 185 28.48 12.29 -10.93
CA ALA A 185 27.42 11.86 -10.01
C ALA A 185 28.11 11.39 -8.72
N ALA A 186 27.83 12.07 -7.61
CA ALA A 186 28.42 11.74 -6.33
C ALA A 186 28.21 10.24 -6.04
N ALA A 187 29.29 9.54 -5.67
CA ALA A 187 29.20 8.12 -5.33
C ALA A 187 28.06 7.93 -4.32
N PRO A 188 27.20 6.90 -4.51
CA PRO A 188 26.09 6.68 -3.61
C PRO A 188 26.61 6.52 -2.17
N PRO A 189 25.88 7.03 -1.16
CA PRO A 189 26.26 6.85 0.22
C PRO A 189 26.38 5.36 0.54
N ILE A 190 27.42 5.02 1.30
CA ILE A 190 27.80 3.65 1.62
C ILE A 190 27.61 3.46 3.13
N GLY A 191 26.94 2.38 3.53
CA GLY A 191 26.57 2.10 4.91
C GLY A 191 25.43 2.97 5.43
N GLY A 192 24.68 2.48 6.41
CA GLY A 192 23.55 3.20 7.02
C GLY A 192 22.20 2.99 6.34
N GLU A 193 21.28 3.93 6.55
CA GLU A 193 19.91 3.86 6.02
C GLU A 193 19.56 5.17 5.31
N ARG A 194 18.81 5.07 4.21
CA ARG A 194 18.14 6.22 3.60
C ARG A 194 16.62 6.06 3.70
N ARG A 195 15.95 7.20 3.76
CA ARG A 195 14.49 7.31 3.86
C ARG A 195 13.97 8.12 2.68
N LEU A 196 12.89 7.65 2.07
CA LEU A 196 12.17 8.39 1.03
C LEU A 196 10.69 7.99 1.04
N PRO A 197 9.77 8.86 0.61
CA PRO A 197 8.38 8.47 0.42
C PRO A 197 8.26 7.29 -0.55
N VAL A 198 7.39 6.31 -0.25
CA VAL A 198 7.14 5.19 -1.17
C VAL A 198 6.62 5.68 -2.54
N ALA A 199 5.93 6.82 -2.56
CA ALA A 199 5.50 7.49 -3.79
C ALA A 199 6.67 7.92 -4.69
N GLU A 200 7.82 8.25 -4.11
CA GLU A 200 9.03 8.65 -4.83
C GLU A 200 9.97 7.45 -5.11
N LEU A 201 9.79 6.35 -4.37
CA LEU A 201 10.52 5.11 -4.60
C LEU A 201 10.15 4.49 -5.95
N VAL A 202 8.85 4.43 -6.25
CA VAL A 202 8.31 3.80 -7.47
C VAL A 202 8.36 4.79 -8.63
N THR A 203 9.12 4.46 -9.68
CA THR A 203 9.36 5.37 -10.82
C THR A 203 8.66 4.92 -12.11
N GLY A 204 8.14 3.70 -12.13
CA GLY A 204 7.41 3.17 -13.27
C GLY A 204 7.16 1.65 -13.16
N PRO A 205 6.57 1.03 -14.18
CA PRO A 205 6.28 -0.39 -14.19
C PRO A 205 7.55 -1.21 -14.05
N GLY A 206 7.66 -1.96 -12.94
CA GLY A 206 8.86 -2.77 -12.68
C GLY A 206 10.12 -1.96 -12.34
N ARG A 207 9.98 -0.65 -12.06
CA ARG A 207 11.11 0.27 -11.87
C ARG A 207 10.98 1.10 -10.59
N ASN A 208 12.07 1.22 -9.86
CA ASN A 208 12.18 2.03 -8.65
C ASN A 208 13.59 2.62 -8.50
N THR A 209 13.80 3.40 -7.45
CA THR A 209 15.08 4.05 -7.15
C THR A 209 16.07 3.18 -6.37
N LEU A 210 15.77 1.90 -6.11
CA LEU A 210 16.71 1.02 -5.41
C LEU A 210 17.89 0.69 -6.33
N ALA A 211 19.09 0.97 -5.86
CA ALA A 211 20.30 0.50 -6.51
C ALA A 211 20.53 -0.99 -6.23
N ARG A 212 21.33 -1.63 -7.09
CA ARG A 212 21.76 -3.02 -6.84
C ARG A 212 22.46 -3.11 -5.49
N GLY A 213 22.01 -4.04 -4.65
CA GLY A 213 22.56 -4.26 -3.30
C GLY A 213 21.92 -3.40 -2.21
N GLU A 214 21.06 -2.43 -2.55
CA GLU A 214 20.20 -1.80 -1.56
C GLU A 214 19.04 -2.72 -1.17
N VAL A 215 18.69 -2.73 0.11
CA VAL A 215 17.62 -3.58 0.65
C VAL A 215 16.55 -2.70 1.26
N LEU A 216 15.32 -2.80 0.77
CA LEU A 216 14.17 -2.24 1.47
C LEU A 216 14.04 -2.98 2.81
N ARG A 217 14.23 -2.27 3.92
CA ARG A 217 14.19 -2.83 5.27
C ARG A 217 12.76 -2.82 5.83
N SER A 218 12.09 -1.70 5.69
CA SER A 218 10.74 -1.48 6.20
C SER A 218 10.05 -0.36 5.45
N ILE A 219 8.73 -0.31 5.56
CA ILE A 219 7.96 0.90 5.33
C ILE A 219 7.45 1.43 6.67
N GLU A 220 7.46 2.75 6.84
CA GLU A 220 7.02 3.41 8.07
C GLU A 220 5.80 4.28 7.77
N ILE A 221 4.67 3.96 8.39
CA ILE A 221 3.43 4.71 8.25
C ILE A 221 3.31 5.69 9.43
N PRO A 222 3.18 7.00 9.19
CA PRO A 222 3.06 7.98 10.26
C PRO A 222 1.72 7.88 11.00
N ARG A 223 1.73 8.20 12.29
CA ARG A 223 0.56 8.12 13.18
C ARG A 223 -0.64 8.90 12.65
N TYR A 224 -0.43 10.12 12.14
CA TYR A 224 -1.54 10.95 11.63
C TYR A 224 -2.29 10.26 10.49
N ALA A 225 -1.59 9.49 9.65
CA ALA A 225 -2.21 8.76 8.55
C ALA A 225 -2.95 7.52 9.06
N LEU A 226 -2.45 6.84 10.09
CA LEU A 226 -3.16 5.72 10.74
C LEU A 226 -4.46 6.17 11.42
N GLU A 227 -4.47 7.37 11.98
CA GLU A 227 -5.63 8.00 12.66
C GLU A 227 -6.57 8.75 11.70
N SER A 228 -6.28 8.69 10.39
CA SER A 228 -7.06 9.37 9.37
C SER A 228 -8.28 8.55 8.94
N ARG A 229 -9.27 9.24 8.37
CA ARG A 229 -10.40 8.58 7.71
C ARG A 229 -10.03 8.26 6.27
N THR A 230 -10.31 7.03 5.84
CA THR A 230 -9.97 6.57 4.49
C THR A 230 -11.20 6.15 3.70
N ALA A 231 -11.16 6.33 2.38
CA ALA A 231 -12.12 5.77 1.43
C ALA A 231 -11.34 5.09 0.29
N PHE A 232 -11.87 4.00 -0.27
CA PHE A 232 -11.18 3.23 -1.31
C PHE A 232 -12.15 2.83 -2.42
N ARG A 233 -11.69 2.93 -3.66
CA ARG A 233 -12.38 2.49 -4.86
C ARG A 233 -11.40 1.82 -5.81
N GLN A 234 -11.87 0.77 -6.47
CA GLN A 234 -11.10 -0.01 -7.44
C GLN A 234 -12.02 -0.42 -8.57
N ILE A 235 -11.46 -0.53 -9.78
CA ILE A 235 -12.13 -1.14 -10.93
C ILE A 235 -11.14 -2.01 -11.72
N ALA A 236 -11.67 -3.05 -12.35
CA ALA A 236 -10.96 -3.93 -13.29
C ALA A 236 -11.90 -4.25 -14.46
N LEU A 237 -11.35 -4.70 -15.59
CA LEU A 237 -12.13 -5.08 -16.78
C LEU A 237 -12.96 -6.35 -16.57
N SER A 238 -12.62 -7.17 -15.57
CA SER A 238 -13.38 -8.36 -15.18
C SER A 238 -13.56 -8.42 -13.66
N PRO A 239 -14.60 -9.11 -13.14
CA PRO A 239 -14.92 -9.13 -11.71
C PRO A 239 -13.79 -9.62 -10.80
N LEU A 240 -12.92 -10.49 -11.32
CA LEU A 240 -11.75 -11.02 -10.62
C LEU A 240 -10.45 -10.70 -11.38
N GLY A 241 -10.42 -9.60 -12.12
CA GLY A 241 -9.27 -9.17 -12.91
C GLY A 241 -8.29 -8.30 -12.11
N ARG A 242 -7.05 -8.21 -12.61
CA ARG A 242 -6.07 -7.25 -12.11
C ARG A 242 -6.63 -5.83 -12.21
N SER A 243 -6.40 -5.01 -11.18
CA SER A 243 -6.88 -3.63 -11.11
C SER A 243 -6.47 -2.81 -12.33
N GLY A 244 -7.45 -2.16 -12.96
CA GLY A 244 -7.25 -1.14 -13.99
C GLY A 244 -7.26 0.29 -13.42
N ALA A 245 -7.85 0.52 -12.26
CA ALA A 245 -7.63 1.74 -11.49
C ALA A 245 -7.89 1.49 -10.02
N VAL A 246 -7.10 2.13 -9.16
CA VAL A 246 -7.31 2.17 -7.71
C VAL A 246 -7.18 3.63 -7.28
N VAL A 247 -8.20 4.12 -6.57
CA VAL A 247 -8.18 5.44 -5.93
C VAL A 247 -8.43 5.25 -4.44
N VAL A 248 -7.48 5.72 -3.64
CA VAL A 248 -7.60 5.76 -2.18
C VAL A 248 -7.60 7.21 -1.74
N GLY A 249 -8.62 7.59 -0.99
CA GLY A 249 -8.70 8.90 -0.36
C GLY A 249 -8.38 8.80 1.13
N ARG A 250 -7.74 9.84 1.64
CA ARG A 250 -7.43 10.03 3.04
C ARG A 250 -7.86 11.42 3.47
N HIS A 251 -8.51 11.52 4.63
CA HIS A 251 -8.88 12.78 5.26
C HIS A 251 -8.26 12.83 6.65
N ASP A 252 -7.30 13.73 6.81
CA ASP A 252 -6.46 13.90 7.98
C ASP A 252 -7.16 14.83 9.00
N ALA A 253 -6.75 14.76 10.27
CA ALA A 253 -7.37 15.52 11.36
C ALA A 253 -7.20 17.05 11.22
N ASP A 254 -6.19 17.50 10.47
CA ASP A 254 -5.94 18.91 10.17
C ASP A 254 -6.83 19.46 9.02
N GLY A 255 -7.67 18.60 8.44
CA GLY A 255 -8.54 18.94 7.31
C GLY A 255 -7.93 18.62 5.94
N THR A 256 -6.64 18.26 5.88
CA THR A 256 -5.97 17.86 4.64
C THR A 256 -6.67 16.65 4.04
N THR A 257 -6.88 16.68 2.73
CA THR A 257 -7.43 15.56 1.96
C THR A 257 -6.43 15.15 0.90
N THR A 258 -6.11 13.87 0.85
CA THR A 258 -5.18 13.29 -0.11
C THR A 258 -5.89 12.24 -0.96
N LEU A 259 -5.67 12.24 -2.27
CA LEU A 259 -6.10 11.17 -3.18
C LEU A 259 -4.85 10.50 -3.77
N ALA A 260 -4.64 9.23 -3.46
CA ALA A 260 -3.62 8.39 -4.07
C ALA A 260 -4.22 7.59 -5.23
N ILE A 261 -3.61 7.70 -6.40
CA ILE A 261 -4.02 7.06 -7.65
C ILE A 261 -2.92 6.07 -8.04
N THR A 262 -3.30 4.80 -8.17
CA THR A 262 -2.42 3.70 -8.58
C THR A 262 -3.16 2.79 -9.56
N ALA A 263 -2.45 1.82 -10.12
CA ALA A 263 -2.88 0.97 -11.24
C ALA A 263 -3.12 1.71 -12.55
N SER A 264 -3.79 2.87 -12.55
CA SER A 264 -4.13 3.67 -13.74
C SER A 264 -2.97 4.49 -14.30
N THR A 265 -1.93 4.72 -13.52
CA THR A 265 -0.74 5.50 -13.88
C THR A 265 0.53 4.63 -13.79
N PRO A 266 1.59 4.91 -14.57
CA PRO A 266 2.81 4.10 -14.55
C PRO A 266 3.53 4.09 -13.19
N ALA A 267 3.48 5.22 -12.48
CA ALA A 267 3.92 5.39 -11.10
C ALA A 267 2.78 6.02 -10.27
N PRO A 268 2.76 5.86 -8.94
CA PRO A 268 1.72 6.42 -8.10
C PRO A 268 1.61 7.94 -8.24
N VAL A 269 0.39 8.46 -8.34
CA VAL A 269 0.12 9.90 -8.31
C VAL A 269 -0.58 10.26 -7.02
N VAL A 270 -0.10 11.30 -6.33
CA VAL A 270 -0.68 11.79 -5.08
C VAL A 270 -1.19 13.22 -5.28
N LEU A 271 -2.49 13.40 -5.16
CA LEU A 271 -3.15 14.71 -5.22
C LEU A 271 -3.46 15.17 -3.79
N ARG A 272 -2.84 16.27 -3.34
CA ARG A 272 -3.03 16.83 -1.99
C ARG A 272 -3.86 18.10 -2.03
N PHE A 273 -4.83 18.18 -1.13
CA PHE A 273 -5.70 19.33 -0.95
C PHE A 273 -5.63 19.78 0.52
N PRO A 274 -5.26 21.04 0.82
CA PRO A 274 -5.16 21.54 2.20
C PRO A 274 -6.49 21.55 2.98
N ALA A 275 -7.61 21.35 2.28
CA ALA A 275 -8.96 21.26 2.84
C ALA A 275 -9.80 20.31 1.96
N PRO A 276 -10.97 19.84 2.41
CA PRO A 276 -11.85 19.00 1.60
C PRO A 276 -12.15 19.64 0.23
N PRO A 277 -11.75 19.00 -0.89
CA PRO A 277 -11.91 19.60 -2.21
C PRO A 277 -13.36 19.51 -2.71
N THR A 278 -13.74 20.44 -3.58
CA THR A 278 -14.98 20.36 -4.34
C THR A 278 -14.85 19.32 -5.47
N ALA A 279 -15.99 18.83 -5.98
CA ALA A 279 -16.01 17.94 -7.14
C ALA A 279 -15.30 18.55 -8.37
N ALA A 280 -15.45 19.87 -8.59
CA ALA A 280 -14.77 20.56 -9.68
C ALA A 280 -13.25 20.55 -9.51
N ARG A 281 -12.77 20.77 -8.29
CA ARG A 281 -11.32 20.77 -8.01
C ARG A 281 -10.70 19.38 -8.13
N VAL A 282 -11.41 18.33 -7.74
CA VAL A 282 -10.96 16.94 -7.97
C VAL A 282 -10.91 16.62 -9.46
N ARG A 283 -11.94 16.98 -10.24
CA ARG A 283 -11.94 16.77 -11.70
C ARG A 283 -10.77 17.50 -12.38
N GLU A 284 -10.53 18.75 -12.02
CA GLU A 284 -9.41 19.53 -12.56
C GLU A 284 -8.05 18.88 -12.21
N ALA A 285 -7.86 18.46 -10.97
CA ALA A 285 -6.63 17.81 -10.53
C ALA A 285 -6.39 16.47 -11.25
N VAL A 286 -7.43 15.63 -11.41
CA VAL A 286 -7.32 14.38 -12.18
C VAL A 286 -7.03 14.66 -13.65
N ALA A 287 -7.67 15.67 -14.25
CA ALA A 287 -7.42 16.06 -15.64
C ALA A 287 -6.00 16.61 -15.88
N SER A 288 -5.29 17.01 -14.82
CA SER A 288 -3.89 17.47 -14.89
C SER A 288 -2.87 16.33 -14.96
N ILE A 289 -3.31 15.07 -14.80
CA ILE A 289 -2.43 13.90 -14.89
C ILE A 289 -2.09 13.66 -16.37
N GLU A 290 -0.81 13.80 -16.70
CA GLU A 290 -0.33 13.75 -18.08
C GLU A 290 -0.18 12.32 -18.61
N THR A 291 0.21 11.37 -17.76
CA THR A 291 0.56 10.00 -18.18
C THR A 291 -0.35 8.95 -17.55
N TRP A 292 -1.04 8.21 -18.41
CA TRP A 292 -1.89 7.07 -18.08
C TRP A 292 -1.24 5.78 -18.57
N PHE A 293 -1.33 4.72 -17.77
CA PHE A 293 -0.66 3.46 -18.08
C PHE A 293 -1.41 2.69 -19.18
N ASP A 294 -0.70 2.19 -20.18
CA ASP A 294 -1.27 1.42 -21.28
C ASP A 294 -0.86 -0.06 -21.18
N ASP A 295 -1.83 -0.94 -20.99
CA ASP A 295 -1.61 -2.38 -21.00
C ASP A 295 -2.91 -3.14 -21.33
N VAL A 296 -2.82 -4.47 -21.33
CA VAL A 296 -3.93 -5.42 -21.52
C VAL A 296 -5.09 -5.22 -20.53
N HIS A 297 -4.86 -4.58 -19.38
CA HIS A 297 -5.84 -4.37 -18.32
C HIS A 297 -6.56 -3.02 -18.40
N GLY A 298 -6.22 -2.16 -19.37
CA GLY A 298 -7.00 -0.96 -19.67
C GLY A 298 -6.25 0.03 -20.55
N ALA A 299 -6.98 0.60 -21.52
CA ALA A 299 -6.47 1.68 -22.35
C ALA A 299 -6.35 3.01 -21.56
N PRO A 300 -5.43 3.91 -21.94
CA PRO A 300 -5.19 5.20 -21.27
C PRO A 300 -6.44 6.08 -21.09
N ASP A 301 -7.26 6.21 -22.12
CA ASP A 301 -8.47 7.04 -22.11
C ASP A 301 -9.55 6.49 -21.15
N TRP A 302 -9.74 5.18 -21.15
CA TRP A 302 -10.60 4.49 -20.21
C TRP A 302 -10.11 4.70 -18.78
N ARG A 303 -8.80 4.53 -18.52
CA ARG A 303 -8.20 4.74 -17.19
C ARG A 303 -8.36 6.18 -16.70
N ALA A 304 -8.15 7.16 -17.58
CA ALA A 304 -8.37 8.57 -17.28
C ALA A 304 -9.83 8.83 -16.86
N HIS A 305 -10.78 8.31 -17.65
CA HIS A 305 -12.21 8.46 -17.38
C HIS A 305 -12.62 7.80 -16.05
N VAL A 306 -12.34 6.51 -15.87
CA VAL A 306 -12.79 5.79 -14.67
C VAL A 306 -12.09 6.30 -13.41
N THR A 307 -10.82 6.72 -13.50
CA THR A 307 -10.12 7.34 -12.36
C THR A 307 -10.84 8.60 -11.89
N GLY A 308 -11.34 9.44 -12.82
CA GLY A 308 -12.14 10.61 -12.48
C GLY A 308 -13.44 10.26 -11.76
N VAL A 309 -14.12 9.19 -12.17
CA VAL A 309 -15.34 8.69 -11.51
C VAL A 309 -15.02 8.19 -10.11
N LEU A 310 -14.03 7.31 -9.95
CA LEU A 310 -13.64 6.76 -8.65
C LEU A 310 -13.15 7.85 -7.69
N ALA A 311 -12.42 8.85 -8.18
CA ALA A 311 -11.96 9.99 -7.37
C ALA A 311 -13.13 10.82 -6.83
N GLU A 312 -14.19 11.04 -7.62
CA GLU A 312 -15.39 11.74 -7.15
C GLU A 312 -16.16 10.91 -6.11
N GLU A 313 -16.28 9.60 -6.29
CA GLU A 313 -16.93 8.72 -5.30
C GLU A 313 -16.18 8.72 -3.97
N VAL A 314 -14.85 8.59 -4.02
CA VAL A 314 -13.96 8.66 -2.85
C VAL A 314 -14.12 10.00 -2.14
N ARG A 315 -14.10 11.11 -2.88
CA ARG A 315 -14.30 12.46 -2.34
C ARG A 315 -15.65 12.60 -1.66
N ALA A 316 -16.72 12.12 -2.28
CA ALA A 316 -18.08 12.19 -1.75
C ALA A 316 -18.22 11.40 -0.43
N GLU A 317 -17.64 10.20 -0.34
CA GLU A 317 -17.61 9.38 0.88
C GLU A 317 -16.88 10.10 2.03
N LEU A 318 -15.70 10.67 1.76
CA LEU A 318 -14.94 11.40 2.77
C LEU A 318 -15.69 12.64 3.27
N ALA A 319 -16.41 13.34 2.39
CA ALA A 319 -17.21 14.51 2.74
C ALA A 319 -18.45 14.15 3.59
N ALA A 320 -19.18 13.08 3.24
CA ALA A 320 -20.42 12.71 3.92
C ALA A 320 -20.22 12.40 5.41
N CYS A 321 -19.14 11.72 5.77
CA CYS A 321 -18.88 11.37 7.16
C CYS A 321 -18.24 12.52 7.97
N ALA A 322 -17.72 13.58 7.32
CA ALA A 322 -17.38 14.85 8.00
C ALA A 322 -18.66 15.59 8.46
N THR A 323 -19.72 15.58 7.64
CA THR A 323 -21.00 16.21 8.02
C THR A 323 -21.73 15.46 9.14
N SER A 324 -21.63 14.13 9.20
CA SER A 324 -22.25 13.33 10.28
C SER A 324 -21.59 13.54 11.64
N SER A 325 -20.27 13.73 11.69
CA SER A 325 -19.52 14.02 12.93
C SER A 325 -19.74 15.44 13.44
N ALA A 326 -19.84 16.43 12.54
CA ALA A 326 -20.19 17.80 12.92
C ALA A 326 -21.62 17.88 13.52
N THR A 327 -22.59 17.18 12.92
CA THR A 327 -23.98 17.17 13.36
C THR A 327 -24.16 16.49 14.73
N SER A 328 -23.43 15.40 15.00
CA SER A 328 -23.48 14.72 16.31
C SER A 328 -22.82 15.55 17.42
N SER A 329 -21.70 16.24 17.14
CA SER A 329 -21.06 17.13 18.11
C SER A 329 -21.94 18.35 18.43
N ALA A 330 -22.60 18.94 17.42
CA ALA A 330 -23.54 20.04 17.60
C ALA A 330 -24.76 19.61 18.44
N ALA A 331 -25.33 18.42 18.17
CA ALA A 331 -26.44 17.88 18.95
C ALA A 331 -26.05 17.58 20.41
N SER A 332 -24.84 17.07 20.67
CA SER A 332 -24.34 16.79 22.02
C SER A 332 -24.05 18.08 22.81
N SER A 333 -23.53 19.11 22.14
CA SER A 333 -23.33 20.44 22.72
C SER A 333 -24.66 21.16 23.05
N ALA A 334 -25.68 21.02 22.19
CA ALA A 334 -27.01 21.53 22.45
C ALA A 334 -27.68 20.83 23.64
N ALA A 335 -27.56 19.51 23.75
CA ALA A 335 -28.08 18.73 24.87
C ALA A 335 -27.43 19.08 26.22
N SER A 336 -26.14 19.44 26.23
CA SER A 336 -25.43 19.85 27.45
C SER A 336 -25.77 21.28 27.91
N SER A 337 -26.37 22.10 27.05
CA SER A 337 -26.79 23.47 27.37
C SER A 337 -28.22 23.57 27.93
N ALA A 338 -28.99 22.49 27.87
CA ALA A 338 -30.36 22.44 28.38
C ALA A 338 -30.36 22.02 29.87
N ALA A 339 -30.24 22.99 30.77
CA ALA A 339 -30.51 22.77 32.19
C ALA A 339 -32.01 22.45 32.41
N PRO A 340 -32.37 21.47 33.26
CA PRO A 340 -33.77 21.12 33.49
C PRO A 340 -34.48 22.22 34.29
N SER A 341 -35.51 22.82 33.69
CA SER A 341 -36.46 23.68 34.40
C SER A 341 -37.35 22.83 35.31
N ALA A 342 -37.39 23.17 36.60
CA ALA A 342 -38.16 22.50 37.62
C ALA A 342 -39.67 22.48 37.29
N ALA A 343 -40.29 21.30 37.40
CA ALA A 343 -41.74 21.11 37.35
C ALA A 343 -42.33 21.16 38.77
N PRO A 344 -43.55 21.70 38.97
CA PRO A 344 -44.17 21.79 40.29
C PRO A 344 -44.87 20.48 40.69
N SER A 345 -44.80 20.20 41.99
CA SER A 345 -45.38 19.06 42.71
C SER A 345 -46.91 19.06 42.71
N VAL A 346 -47.54 17.90 42.43
CA VAL A 346 -48.95 17.62 42.72
C VAL A 346 -49.04 16.35 43.58
N GLY A 347 -49.76 16.46 44.70
CA GLY A 347 -49.90 15.44 45.75
C GLY A 347 -50.88 14.29 45.42
N PRO A 348 -51.07 13.34 46.35
CA PRO A 348 -51.60 12.01 46.06
C PRO A 348 -53.11 11.87 46.33
N SER A 349 -53.78 11.00 45.56
CA SER A 349 -55.12 10.51 45.91
C SER A 349 -55.53 9.24 45.12
N VAL A 350 -55.57 8.12 45.87
CA VAL A 350 -56.60 7.05 45.95
C VAL A 350 -57.04 6.28 44.67
N GLY A 351 -56.94 4.93 44.73
CA GLY A 351 -57.52 3.96 43.78
C GLY A 351 -59.06 3.84 43.85
N PRO A 352 -59.74 2.70 43.51
CA PRO A 352 -59.24 1.35 43.20
C PRO A 352 -59.90 0.67 41.94
N SER A 353 -59.53 -0.59 41.70
CA SER A 353 -60.40 -1.74 41.34
C SER A 353 -60.05 -2.49 40.04
N ASP A 354 -59.63 -3.75 40.22
CA ASP A 354 -59.69 -4.87 39.27
C ASP A 354 -61.13 -5.20 38.85
N PRO A 355 -61.36 -5.87 37.71
CA PRO A 355 -61.54 -7.32 37.79
C PRO A 355 -60.89 -8.15 36.66
N ALA A 356 -60.69 -9.42 37.01
CA ALA A 356 -60.16 -10.54 36.25
C ALA A 356 -60.84 -10.84 34.89
N GLY A 357 -60.08 -11.49 34.01
CA GLY A 357 -60.58 -12.11 32.78
C GLY A 357 -59.57 -13.08 32.16
N SER A 358 -59.82 -14.36 32.35
CA SER A 358 -59.04 -15.54 31.98
C SER A 358 -59.09 -15.88 30.48
N GLY A 359 -58.05 -16.53 29.94
CA GLY A 359 -58.16 -17.35 28.71
C GLY A 359 -56.89 -17.47 27.85
N PRO A 360 -56.33 -18.68 27.62
CA PRO A 360 -55.07 -18.89 26.88
C PRO A 360 -55.27 -19.45 25.45
N ARG A 361 -54.20 -19.41 24.61
CA ARG A 361 -53.80 -20.32 23.48
C ARG A 361 -53.17 -19.55 22.29
N PRO A 362 -52.47 -20.21 21.34
CA PRO A 362 -51.45 -21.27 21.46
C PRO A 362 -50.22 -21.03 20.54
N ASP A 363 -49.27 -21.97 20.61
CA ASP A 363 -48.08 -22.13 19.77
C ASP A 363 -48.30 -21.97 18.25
N GLN A 364 -47.31 -21.40 17.56
CA GLN A 364 -47.02 -21.76 16.17
C GLN A 364 -45.55 -22.09 15.98
N ASP A 365 -45.38 -23.35 15.60
CA ASP A 365 -44.21 -24.03 15.11
C ASP A 365 -44.13 -23.85 13.58
N GLY A 366 -42.93 -23.95 13.01
CA GLY A 366 -42.68 -24.02 11.57
C GLY A 366 -41.75 -22.91 11.07
N GLY A 367 -40.62 -23.19 10.42
CA GLY A 367 -40.22 -24.42 9.76
C GLY A 367 -39.43 -24.02 8.52
N LEU A 368 -38.16 -24.37 8.52
CA LEU A 368 -37.18 -24.15 7.45
C LEU A 368 -37.64 -24.78 6.12
N ARG A 369 -37.43 -24.04 5.02
CA ARG A 369 -36.96 -24.57 3.73
C ARG A 369 -36.05 -23.57 3.05
#